data_AF-A0A0Q7Z878-F1
#
_entry.id   AF-A0A0Q7Z878-F1
#
_cell.length_a   1.000
_cell.length_b   1.000
_cell.length_c   1.000
_cell.angle_alpha   90.00
_cell.angle_beta   90.00
_cell.angle_gamma   90.00
#
_symmetry.space_group_name_H-M   'P 1'
#
loop_
_entity.id
_entity.type
_entity.pdbx_description
1 polymer ?
#
loop_
_entity_poly.entity_id
_entity_poly.type
_entity_poly.pdbx_seq_one_letter_code
_entity_poly.pdbx_strand_id
1 'polypeptide(L)'
;MNGLVRTGAKSFLRAYARYRPPEIDRRLTSLGAVVGRADRSLFATADLSRHEQRVFSQNGEDGVIIEIFNRIGVTNRHFVEFGIQDGTEGNAVLLADVFGWSGLFIEGDEELSGLLQRKYADTAVTCLCAMVSASNVNDLFASAGVPTEPDLVSIDIDGNDVYVWDALTEFRPRVVVIEYNSGIDEPGPVAQPHTPDRGWDGTGAFGANLAALDVVAARRGYRLAYTDLSGVNAFYVREDCWDALQVDRVPRRSQNYGLTGIRQAPAAPAGGWHPVK
;
A
#
# COMPACT_ATOMS: atom_id res chain seq x y z
N MET A 1 -16.04 -33.47 29.26
CA MET A 1 -15.14 -32.46 28.64
C MET A 1 -14.46 -33.10 27.45
N ASN A 2 -14.28 -32.32 26.38
CA ASN A 2 -13.63 -32.62 25.08
C ASN A 2 -14.49 -33.30 24.01
N GLY A 3 -15.10 -32.49 23.14
CA GLY A 3 -15.76 -33.02 21.93
C GLY A 3 -16.42 -32.03 20.97
N LEU A 4 -16.06 -30.74 20.90
CA LEU A 4 -16.80 -29.80 20.02
C LEU A 4 -16.03 -28.63 19.37
N VAL A 5 -14.69 -28.58 19.41
CA VAL A 5 -13.93 -27.42 18.86
C VAL A 5 -13.26 -27.71 17.50
N ARG A 6 -13.33 -28.94 16.96
CA ARG A 6 -12.58 -29.33 15.74
C ARG A 6 -13.35 -29.24 14.41
N THR A 7 -14.61 -28.83 14.41
CA THR A 7 -15.46 -28.93 13.19
C THR A 7 -15.64 -27.59 12.47
N GLY A 8 -15.50 -26.44 13.15
CA GLY A 8 -15.64 -25.12 12.53
C GLY A 8 -14.46 -24.69 11.65
N ALA A 9 -13.23 -25.07 12.01
CA ALA A 9 -12.02 -24.71 11.24
C ALA A 9 -11.97 -25.35 9.84
N LYS A 10 -12.59 -26.53 9.66
CA LYS A 10 -12.65 -27.21 8.34
C LYS A 10 -13.75 -26.68 7.43
N SER A 11 -14.84 -26.12 7.98
CA SER A 11 -15.85 -25.42 7.15
C SER A 11 -15.36 -24.02 6.75
N PHE A 12 -14.57 -23.36 7.59
CA PHE A 12 -13.96 -22.07 7.30
C PHE A 12 -12.90 -22.16 6.17
N LEU A 13 -12.06 -23.19 6.18
CA LEU A 13 -11.14 -23.50 5.06
C LEU A 13 -11.88 -23.80 3.73
N ARG A 14 -13.15 -24.24 3.78
CA ARG A 14 -13.99 -24.44 2.57
C ARG A 14 -14.62 -23.16 2.05
N ALA A 15 -14.83 -22.15 2.90
CA ALA A 15 -15.35 -20.85 2.47
C ALA A 15 -14.25 -20.03 1.76
N TYR A 16 -13.00 -20.15 2.22
CA TYR A 16 -11.83 -19.50 1.62
C TYR A 16 -11.43 -20.06 0.24
N ALA A 17 -11.87 -21.29 -0.08
CA ALA A 17 -11.65 -21.93 -1.38
C ALA A 17 -12.48 -21.32 -2.53
N ARG A 18 -13.25 -20.26 -2.31
CA ARG A 18 -14.12 -19.72 -3.36
C ARG A 18 -13.46 -18.81 -4.38
N TYR A 19 -12.26 -18.25 -4.15
CA TYR A 19 -11.44 -17.66 -5.24
C TYR A 19 -9.99 -17.42 -4.79
N ARG A 20 -9.21 -18.49 -4.59
CA ARG A 20 -7.74 -18.38 -4.58
C ARG A 20 -7.21 -18.99 -5.88
N PRO A 21 -6.91 -18.18 -6.91
CA PRO A 21 -6.39 -18.70 -8.17
C PRO A 21 -5.15 -19.56 -7.91
N PRO A 22 -4.93 -20.66 -8.68
CA PRO A 22 -3.73 -21.48 -8.56
C PRO A 22 -2.41 -20.72 -8.73
N GLU A 23 -2.47 -19.51 -9.30
CA GLU A 23 -1.34 -18.59 -9.37
C GLU A 23 -0.94 -18.02 -8.00
N ILE A 24 -1.89 -17.68 -7.14
CA ILE A 24 -1.61 -17.21 -5.78
C ILE A 24 -0.94 -18.31 -4.96
N ASP A 25 -1.42 -19.56 -5.06
CA ASP A 25 -0.76 -20.71 -4.41
C ASP A 25 0.68 -20.90 -4.90
N ARG A 26 0.92 -20.72 -6.20
CA ARG A 26 2.28 -20.77 -6.78
C ARG A 26 3.15 -19.64 -6.23
N ARG A 27 2.64 -18.40 -6.20
CA ARG A 27 3.37 -17.23 -5.66
C ARG A 27 3.73 -17.41 -4.18
N LEU A 28 2.80 -17.91 -3.37
CA LEU A 28 3.06 -18.21 -1.95
C LEU A 28 4.06 -19.35 -1.74
N THR A 29 3.97 -20.39 -2.57
CA THR A 29 4.98 -21.47 -2.55
C THR A 29 6.35 -20.93 -2.89
N SER A 30 6.45 -20.05 -3.90
CA SER A 30 7.69 -19.37 -4.26
C SER A 30 8.20 -18.48 -3.12
N LEU A 31 7.33 -17.70 -2.45
CA LEU A 31 7.70 -16.88 -1.29
C LEU A 31 8.26 -17.76 -0.16
N GLY A 32 7.56 -18.84 0.19
CA GLY A 32 8.04 -19.79 1.19
C GLY A 32 9.38 -20.44 0.81
N ALA A 33 9.62 -20.71 -0.48
CA ALA A 33 10.88 -21.26 -0.95
C ALA A 33 12.03 -20.24 -0.88
N VAL A 34 11.78 -18.96 -1.22
CA VAL A 34 12.76 -17.87 -1.12
C VAL A 34 13.12 -17.65 0.35
N VAL A 35 12.13 -17.45 1.22
CA VAL A 35 12.33 -17.25 2.66
C VAL A 35 13.00 -18.46 3.33
N GLY A 36 12.70 -19.68 2.86
CA GLY A 36 13.18 -20.93 3.47
C GLY A 36 14.52 -21.48 2.97
N ARG A 37 15.02 -21.08 1.79
CA ARG A 37 16.25 -21.63 1.17
C ARG A 37 17.31 -20.60 0.80
N ALA A 38 16.99 -19.32 0.84
CA ALA A 38 17.97 -18.29 0.59
C ALA A 38 19.07 -18.30 1.65
N ASP A 39 20.32 -18.22 1.20
CA ASP A 39 21.38 -17.71 2.08
C ASP A 39 20.98 -16.31 2.54
N ARG A 40 20.80 -16.13 3.85
CA ARG A 40 20.42 -14.84 4.44
C ARG A 40 21.40 -13.73 4.07
N SER A 41 22.65 -14.06 3.75
CA SER A 41 23.65 -13.09 3.27
C SER A 41 23.24 -12.42 1.93
N LEU A 42 22.43 -13.08 1.10
CA LEU A 42 21.93 -12.53 -0.17
C LEU A 42 20.87 -11.44 0.04
N PHE A 43 20.25 -11.43 1.21
CA PHE A 43 19.16 -10.51 1.61
C PHE A 43 19.58 -9.54 2.72
N ALA A 44 20.77 -9.74 3.30
CA ALA A 44 21.45 -8.81 4.20
C ALA A 44 22.00 -7.60 3.44
N THR A 45 21.14 -6.97 2.65
CA THR A 45 21.44 -5.78 1.86
C THR A 45 20.77 -4.57 2.50
N ALA A 46 21.49 -3.44 2.49
CA ALA A 46 20.95 -2.13 2.85
C ALA A 46 20.06 -1.53 1.73
N ASP A 47 19.58 -2.38 0.81
CA ASP A 47 18.67 -2.09 -0.30
C ASP A 47 17.53 -3.13 -0.27
N LEU A 48 16.31 -2.67 -0.52
CA LEU A 48 15.09 -3.48 -0.48
C LEU A 48 14.71 -4.09 -1.84
N SER A 49 15.37 -3.74 -2.95
CA SER A 49 15.01 -4.24 -4.28
C SER A 49 15.01 -5.77 -4.42
N ARG A 50 15.82 -6.50 -3.65
CA ARG A 50 15.86 -7.97 -3.69
C ARG A 50 14.67 -8.63 -3.01
N HIS A 51 13.93 -7.87 -2.22
CA HIS A 51 12.77 -8.34 -1.47
C HIS A 51 11.47 -8.12 -2.23
N GLU A 52 11.50 -7.48 -3.41
CA GLU A 52 10.31 -7.39 -4.24
C GLU A 52 9.80 -8.78 -4.62
N GLN A 53 8.57 -9.04 -4.20
CA GLN A 53 7.88 -10.27 -4.50
C GLN A 53 6.39 -10.00 -4.55
N ARG A 54 5.75 -10.51 -5.61
CA ARG A 54 4.32 -10.41 -5.82
C ARG A 54 3.60 -11.64 -5.30
N VAL A 55 2.63 -11.45 -4.42
CA VAL A 55 1.60 -12.43 -4.11
C VAL A 55 0.25 -11.88 -4.55
N PHE A 56 -0.24 -10.85 -3.87
CA PHE A 56 -1.50 -10.16 -4.12
C PHE A 56 -1.31 -8.71 -4.57
N SER A 57 -0.18 -8.06 -4.31
CA SER A 57 0.03 -6.67 -4.74
C SER A 57 0.14 -6.55 -6.27
N GLN A 58 0.09 -5.31 -6.78
CA GLN A 58 0.19 -5.02 -8.21
C GLN A 58 1.58 -5.39 -8.76
N ASN A 59 2.64 -5.00 -8.04
CA ASN A 59 4.05 -5.22 -8.38
C ASN A 59 4.74 -6.08 -7.31
N GLY A 60 5.85 -5.63 -6.74
CA GLY A 60 6.65 -6.37 -5.75
C GLY A 60 6.40 -5.98 -4.29
N GLU A 61 5.37 -5.19 -4.01
CA GLU A 61 5.14 -4.52 -2.73
C GLU A 61 4.98 -5.50 -1.57
N ASP A 62 4.31 -6.65 -1.75
CA ASP A 62 4.10 -7.63 -0.68
C ASP A 62 5.41 -8.01 0.02
N GLY A 63 6.44 -8.35 -0.76
CA GLY A 63 7.73 -8.76 -0.22
C GLY A 63 8.50 -7.61 0.44
N VAL A 64 8.39 -6.40 -0.10
CA VAL A 64 8.99 -5.18 0.48
C VAL A 64 8.35 -4.86 1.83
N ILE A 65 7.02 -4.91 1.91
CA ILE A 65 6.26 -4.65 3.15
C ILE A 65 6.65 -5.65 4.23
N ILE A 66 6.68 -6.94 3.88
CA ILE A 66 7.13 -8.00 4.80
C ILE A 66 8.54 -7.70 5.31
N GLU A 67 9.47 -7.35 4.41
CA GLU A 67 10.85 -7.11 4.81
C GLU A 67 10.99 -5.87 5.70
N ILE A 68 10.29 -4.78 5.39
CA ILE A 68 10.28 -3.59 6.25
C ILE A 68 9.86 -4.00 7.68
N PHE A 69 8.74 -4.71 7.84
CA PHE A 69 8.26 -5.15 9.15
C PHE A 69 9.10 -6.26 9.79
N ASN A 70 9.84 -7.06 9.01
CA ASN A 70 10.85 -7.98 9.56
C ASN A 70 11.98 -7.21 10.26
N ARG A 71 12.37 -6.06 9.71
CA ARG A 71 13.47 -5.23 10.25
C ARG A 71 13.02 -4.34 11.40
N ILE A 72 11.91 -3.62 11.22
CA ILE A 72 11.42 -2.65 12.22
C ILE A 72 10.49 -3.28 13.27
N GLY A 73 10.10 -4.54 13.11
CA GLY A 73 9.09 -5.22 13.94
C GLY A 73 7.67 -4.71 13.67
N VAL A 74 6.68 -5.25 14.39
CA VAL A 74 5.25 -4.86 14.34
C VAL A 74 4.76 -4.45 15.72
N THR A 75 3.78 -3.54 15.81
CA THR A 75 3.22 -3.08 17.09
C THR A 75 1.80 -3.58 17.32
N ASN A 76 0.90 -3.42 16.34
CA ASN A 76 -0.52 -3.73 16.48
C ASN A 76 -1.07 -4.58 15.34
N ARG A 77 -0.29 -4.79 14.28
CA ARG A 77 -0.69 -5.53 13.08
C ARG A 77 -2.01 -4.98 12.50
N HIS A 78 -2.16 -3.66 12.54
CA HIS A 78 -3.28 -2.95 11.97
C HIS A 78 -2.85 -2.24 10.69
N PHE A 79 -3.52 -2.55 9.59
CA PHE A 79 -3.32 -1.83 8.32
C PHE A 79 -4.52 -0.92 8.02
N VAL A 80 -4.30 0.08 7.17
CA VAL A 80 -5.36 0.75 6.43
C VAL A 80 -4.99 0.78 4.96
N GLU A 81 -5.92 0.48 4.08
CA GLU A 81 -5.75 0.63 2.64
C GLU A 81 -7.06 1.11 2.03
N PHE A 82 -6.96 2.06 1.11
CA PHE A 82 -8.12 2.63 0.45
C PHE A 82 -7.84 2.81 -1.04
N GLY A 83 -8.87 2.57 -1.88
CA GLY A 83 -8.71 2.29 -3.32
C GLY A 83 -8.47 0.81 -3.65
N ILE A 84 -9.01 -0.08 -2.82
CA ILE A 84 -8.70 -1.53 -2.83
C ILE A 84 -9.59 -2.35 -3.79
N GLN A 85 -10.57 -1.72 -4.44
CA GLN A 85 -11.49 -2.38 -5.36
C GLN A 85 -12.20 -3.58 -4.70
N ASP A 86 -12.15 -4.75 -5.32
CA ASP A 86 -12.77 -5.98 -4.79
C ASP A 86 -11.88 -6.74 -3.78
N GLY A 87 -10.68 -6.21 -3.48
CA GLY A 87 -9.71 -6.82 -2.58
C GLY A 87 -9.07 -8.11 -3.12
N THR A 88 -9.08 -8.33 -4.44
CA THR A 88 -8.31 -9.42 -5.07
C THR A 88 -6.84 -9.07 -5.24
N GLU A 89 -6.53 -7.79 -5.45
CA GLU A 89 -5.20 -7.21 -5.57
C GLU A 89 -5.06 -6.02 -4.62
N GLY A 90 -3.89 -5.84 -3.99
CA GLY A 90 -3.62 -4.72 -3.08
C GLY A 90 -2.47 -4.97 -2.11
N ASN A 91 -1.94 -3.90 -1.52
CA ASN A 91 -0.71 -3.93 -0.72
C ASN A 91 -0.90 -4.55 0.67
N ALA A 92 -2.13 -4.55 1.21
CA ALA A 92 -2.46 -5.14 2.50
C ALA A 92 -3.23 -6.46 2.38
N VAL A 93 -3.58 -6.92 1.16
CA VAL A 93 -4.31 -8.18 0.97
C VAL A 93 -3.53 -9.36 1.57
N LEU A 94 -2.22 -9.45 1.34
CA LEU A 94 -1.40 -10.51 1.95
C LEU A 94 -1.42 -10.48 3.49
N LEU A 95 -1.42 -9.27 4.07
CA LEU A 95 -1.46 -9.08 5.52
C LEU A 95 -2.78 -9.56 6.11
N ALA A 96 -3.90 -9.21 5.47
CA ALA A 96 -5.23 -9.64 5.86
C ALA A 96 -5.41 -11.16 5.69
N ASP A 97 -5.15 -11.65 4.49
CA ASP A 97 -5.56 -12.97 4.03
C ASP A 97 -4.67 -14.11 4.54
N VAL A 98 -3.37 -13.84 4.73
CA VAL A 98 -2.38 -14.86 5.10
C VAL A 98 -1.84 -14.65 6.51
N PHE A 99 -1.55 -13.41 6.89
CA PHE A 99 -1.00 -13.11 8.21
C PHE A 99 -2.06 -12.78 9.27
N GLY A 100 -3.33 -12.65 8.88
CA GLY A 100 -4.45 -12.43 9.80
C GLY A 100 -4.39 -11.10 10.53
N TRP A 101 -3.81 -10.07 9.90
CA TRP A 101 -3.81 -8.71 10.43
C TRP A 101 -5.25 -8.17 10.51
N SER A 102 -5.52 -7.35 11.52
CA SER A 102 -6.72 -6.53 11.51
C SER A 102 -6.48 -5.29 10.64
N GLY A 103 -7.55 -4.63 10.23
CA GLY A 103 -7.38 -3.45 9.43
C GLY A 103 -8.66 -2.82 8.94
N LEU A 104 -8.48 -1.77 8.15
CA LEU A 104 -9.54 -1.06 7.47
C LEU A 104 -9.26 -1.08 5.97
N PHE A 105 -10.24 -1.56 5.22
CA PHE A 105 -10.32 -1.37 3.78
C PHE A 105 -11.42 -0.35 3.44
N ILE A 106 -11.13 0.59 2.54
CA ILE A 106 -12.11 1.56 2.06
C ILE A 106 -12.17 1.52 0.54
N GLU A 107 -13.38 1.40 0.00
CA GLU A 107 -13.64 1.41 -1.45
C GLU A 107 -14.79 2.38 -1.75
N GLY A 108 -14.66 3.18 -2.81
CA GLY A 108 -15.62 4.21 -3.19
C GLY A 108 -16.81 3.67 -3.99
N ASP A 109 -16.59 2.64 -4.81
CA ASP A 109 -17.62 2.01 -5.61
C ASP A 109 -18.48 1.04 -4.78
N GLU A 110 -19.81 1.20 -4.86
CA GLU A 110 -20.76 0.42 -4.06
C GLU A 110 -20.74 -1.08 -4.39
N GLU A 111 -20.52 -1.45 -5.66
CA GLU A 111 -20.49 -2.85 -6.09
C GLU A 111 -19.22 -3.54 -5.59
N LEU A 112 -18.07 -2.89 -5.79
CA LEU A 112 -16.75 -3.37 -5.33
C LEU A 112 -16.70 -3.45 -3.80
N SER A 113 -17.18 -2.41 -3.10
CA SER A 113 -17.33 -2.41 -1.65
C SER A 113 -18.24 -3.54 -1.16
N GLY A 114 -19.32 -3.83 -1.88
CA GLY A 114 -20.19 -4.97 -1.58
C GLY A 114 -19.48 -6.32 -1.70
N LEU A 115 -18.58 -6.48 -2.69
CA LEU A 115 -17.73 -7.68 -2.82
C LEU A 115 -16.74 -7.79 -1.67
N LEU A 116 -16.09 -6.68 -1.33
CA LEU A 116 -15.11 -6.57 -0.27
C LEU A 116 -15.71 -6.90 1.11
N GLN A 117 -16.89 -6.36 1.42
CA GLN A 117 -17.62 -6.66 2.66
C GLN A 117 -17.96 -8.15 2.77
N ARG A 118 -18.40 -8.77 1.66
CA ARG A 118 -18.66 -10.23 1.64
C ARG A 118 -17.38 -11.04 1.84
N LYS A 119 -16.24 -10.60 1.27
CA LYS A 119 -14.95 -11.27 1.41
C LYS A 119 -14.49 -11.30 2.87
N TYR A 120 -14.64 -10.19 3.59
CA TYR A 120 -14.07 -10.00 4.93
C TYR A 120 -15.08 -10.10 6.08
N ALA A 121 -16.34 -10.45 5.82
CA ALA A 121 -17.43 -10.46 6.81
C ALA A 121 -17.14 -11.21 8.12
N ASP A 122 -16.34 -12.29 8.06
CA ASP A 122 -15.99 -13.13 9.21
C ASP A 122 -14.52 -12.97 9.65
N THR A 123 -13.94 -11.79 9.44
CA THR A 123 -12.52 -11.49 9.74
C THR A 123 -12.38 -10.31 10.70
N ALA A 124 -11.14 -9.98 11.07
CA ALA A 124 -10.83 -8.79 11.86
C ALA A 124 -10.68 -7.50 11.02
N VAL A 125 -11.06 -7.56 9.74
CA VAL A 125 -10.97 -6.45 8.79
C VAL A 125 -12.32 -5.77 8.67
N THR A 126 -12.33 -4.45 8.84
CA THR A 126 -13.49 -3.61 8.60
C THR A 126 -13.46 -3.11 7.15
N CYS A 127 -14.60 -3.12 6.48
CA CYS A 127 -14.74 -2.61 5.11
C CYS A 127 -15.72 -1.44 5.07
N LEU A 128 -15.32 -0.30 4.52
CA LEU A 128 -16.16 0.90 4.38
C LEU A 128 -16.39 1.25 2.91
N CYS A 129 -17.62 1.69 2.61
CA CYS A 129 -17.96 2.27 1.32
C CYS A 129 -17.83 3.79 1.40
N ALA A 130 -16.73 4.37 0.92
CA ALA A 130 -16.53 5.82 0.95
C ALA A 130 -15.46 6.28 -0.05
N MET A 131 -15.68 7.44 -0.68
CA MET A 131 -14.63 8.17 -1.39
C MET A 131 -13.74 8.89 -0.38
N VAL A 132 -12.46 8.52 -0.31
CA VAL A 132 -11.49 9.16 0.58
C VAL A 132 -11.02 10.49 -0.03
N SER A 133 -10.91 11.52 0.82
CA SER A 133 -10.41 12.84 0.44
C SER A 133 -9.64 13.48 1.59
N ALA A 134 -8.90 14.55 1.27
CA ALA A 134 -8.14 15.30 2.27
C ALA A 134 -9.03 15.85 3.39
N SER A 135 -10.32 16.10 3.14
CA SER A 135 -11.24 16.66 4.14
C SER A 135 -11.89 15.61 5.04
N ASN A 136 -11.87 14.32 4.70
CA ASN A 136 -12.60 13.29 5.44
C ASN A 136 -11.72 12.14 5.98
N VAL A 137 -10.46 12.04 5.57
CA VAL A 137 -9.61 10.87 5.88
C VAL A 137 -9.47 10.62 7.40
N ASN A 138 -9.30 11.67 8.20
CA ASN A 138 -9.17 11.53 9.65
C ASN A 138 -10.49 11.03 10.29
N ASP A 139 -11.64 11.57 9.88
CA ASP A 139 -12.95 11.16 10.37
C ASP A 139 -13.28 9.71 9.99
N LEU A 140 -12.93 9.30 8.77
CA LEU A 140 -13.10 7.92 8.31
C LEU A 140 -12.26 6.96 9.16
N PHE A 141 -11.00 7.29 9.45
CA PHE A 141 -10.12 6.46 10.27
C PHE A 141 -10.61 6.39 11.72
N ALA A 142 -11.01 7.53 12.29
CA ALA A 142 -11.49 7.61 13.67
C ALA A 142 -12.80 6.84 13.86
N SER A 143 -13.76 7.00 12.94
CA SER A 143 -15.05 6.31 12.99
C SER A 143 -14.92 4.80 12.81
N ALA A 144 -13.92 4.34 12.06
CA ALA A 144 -13.58 2.93 11.90
C ALA A 144 -12.79 2.33 13.09
N GLY A 145 -12.38 3.15 14.07
CA GLY A 145 -11.60 2.68 15.21
C GLY A 145 -10.14 2.34 14.88
N VAL A 146 -9.57 2.95 13.84
CA VAL A 146 -8.15 2.80 13.50
C VAL A 146 -7.30 3.27 14.70
N PRO A 147 -6.26 2.52 15.12
CA PRO A 147 -5.35 2.98 16.15
C PRO A 147 -4.62 4.25 15.68
N THR A 148 -4.27 5.16 16.59
CA THR A 148 -3.55 6.40 16.22
C THR A 148 -2.20 6.16 15.55
N GLU A 149 -1.58 5.01 15.76
CA GLU A 149 -0.33 4.59 15.13
C GLU A 149 -0.48 3.21 14.46
N PRO A 150 -1.21 3.08 13.35
CA PRO A 150 -1.33 1.81 12.65
C PRO A 150 0.05 1.38 12.12
N ASP A 151 0.29 0.08 11.98
CA ASP A 151 1.55 -0.40 11.44
C ASP A 151 1.71 0.04 9.97
N LEU A 152 0.66 -0.09 9.15
CA LEU A 152 0.68 0.21 7.72
C LEU A 152 -0.49 1.14 7.31
N VAL A 153 -0.21 2.12 6.45
CA VAL A 153 -1.22 2.81 5.63
C VAL A 153 -0.79 2.75 4.16
N SER A 154 -1.66 2.23 3.29
CA SER A 154 -1.50 2.21 1.82
C SER A 154 -2.46 3.26 1.22
N ILE A 155 -1.93 4.13 0.36
CA ILE A 155 -2.61 5.27 -0.26
C ILE A 155 -2.48 5.11 -1.78
N ASP A 156 -3.58 4.72 -2.42
CA ASP A 156 -3.65 4.55 -3.87
C ASP A 156 -5.07 4.91 -4.34
N ILE A 157 -5.30 6.18 -4.65
CA ILE A 157 -6.61 6.73 -5.06
C ILE A 157 -6.55 7.45 -6.40
N ASP A 158 -5.60 7.04 -7.24
CA ASP A 158 -5.41 7.52 -8.60
C ASP A 158 -5.34 9.07 -8.73
N GLY A 159 -4.67 9.75 -7.79
CA GLY A 159 -4.17 11.10 -8.02
C GLY A 159 -4.10 12.04 -6.81
N ASN A 160 -5.13 12.10 -5.96
CA ASN A 160 -5.15 13.04 -4.82
C ASN A 160 -4.32 12.54 -3.61
N ASP A 161 -3.50 11.51 -3.81
CA ASP A 161 -2.75 10.75 -2.80
C ASP A 161 -1.91 11.65 -1.90
N VAL A 162 -1.13 12.55 -2.50
CA VAL A 162 -0.25 13.47 -1.75
C VAL A 162 -1.04 14.40 -0.84
N TYR A 163 -2.25 14.83 -1.25
CA TYR A 163 -3.10 15.73 -0.48
C TYR A 163 -3.81 15.00 0.65
N VAL A 164 -4.26 13.76 0.40
CA VAL A 164 -4.80 12.89 1.45
C VAL A 164 -3.73 12.58 2.48
N TRP A 165 -2.52 12.25 2.03
CA TRP A 165 -1.42 12.02 2.95
C TRP A 165 -1.08 13.27 3.75
N ASP A 166 -1.00 14.45 3.13
CA ASP A 166 -0.71 15.69 3.86
C ASP A 166 -1.77 16.00 4.93
N ALA A 167 -3.05 15.71 4.65
CA ALA A 167 -4.16 16.00 5.55
C ALA A 167 -4.35 14.98 6.69
N LEU A 168 -3.76 13.78 6.60
CA LEU A 168 -3.91 12.70 7.60
C LEU A 168 -3.13 13.01 8.90
N THR A 169 -3.45 14.08 9.61
CA THR A 169 -2.65 14.61 10.73
C THR A 169 -2.91 13.95 12.09
N GLU A 170 -4.06 13.28 12.26
CA GLU A 170 -4.44 12.64 13.54
C GLU A 170 -3.84 11.24 13.70
N PHE A 171 -3.34 10.66 12.61
CA PHE A 171 -2.78 9.32 12.56
C PHE A 171 -1.32 9.36 12.13
N ARG A 172 -0.51 8.50 12.74
CA ARG A 172 0.94 8.42 12.54
C ARG A 172 1.37 6.98 12.23
N PRO A 173 1.05 6.47 11.02
CA PRO A 173 1.46 5.12 10.60
C PRO A 173 2.96 4.89 10.74
N ARG A 174 3.38 3.65 10.94
CA ARG A 174 4.82 3.32 10.98
C ARG A 174 5.41 3.21 9.57
N VAL A 175 4.62 2.68 8.64
CA VAL A 175 4.95 2.57 7.22
C VAL A 175 3.81 3.18 6.40
N VAL A 176 4.15 4.02 5.43
CA VAL A 176 3.24 4.53 4.40
C VAL A 176 3.69 3.98 3.05
N VAL A 177 2.77 3.35 2.33
CA VAL A 177 2.93 3.02 0.91
C VAL A 177 2.04 3.98 0.14
N ILE A 178 2.58 4.64 -0.87
CA ILE A 178 1.85 5.68 -1.60
C ILE A 178 2.22 5.69 -3.07
N GLU A 179 1.19 5.82 -3.93
CA GLU A 179 1.36 5.97 -5.36
C GLU A 179 2.10 7.28 -5.70
N TYR A 180 3.01 7.21 -6.67
CA TYR A 180 3.63 8.38 -7.27
C TYR A 180 3.82 8.18 -8.77
N ASN A 181 3.81 9.28 -9.50
CA ASN A 181 3.99 9.29 -10.94
C ASN A 181 5.46 9.59 -11.26
N SER A 182 6.24 8.53 -11.45
CA SER A 182 7.66 8.61 -11.82
C SER A 182 7.92 9.03 -13.27
N GLY A 183 6.86 9.26 -14.06
CA GLY A 183 6.93 9.81 -15.40
C GLY A 183 6.96 11.34 -15.44
N ILE A 184 6.70 12.02 -14.32
CA ILE A 184 6.71 13.49 -14.25
C ILE A 184 8.16 13.98 -14.30
N ASP A 185 8.54 14.64 -15.39
CA ASP A 185 9.88 15.22 -15.62
C ASP A 185 9.96 16.71 -15.20
N GLU A 186 8.91 17.24 -14.57
CA GLU A 186 8.91 18.62 -14.08
C GLU A 186 9.89 18.81 -12.93
N PRO A 187 10.66 19.92 -12.93
CA PRO A 187 11.60 20.21 -11.87
C PRO A 187 10.87 20.57 -10.57
N GLY A 188 11.39 20.07 -9.45
CA GLY A 188 10.92 20.39 -8.11
C GLY A 188 9.74 19.53 -7.64
N PRO A 189 9.22 19.79 -6.42
CA PRO A 189 8.10 19.05 -5.86
C PRO A 189 6.79 19.49 -6.49
N VAL A 190 6.21 18.67 -7.37
CA VAL A 190 4.95 19.00 -8.05
C VAL A 190 3.94 17.86 -8.02
N ALA A 191 2.66 18.24 -8.07
CA ALA A 191 1.52 17.34 -8.15
C ALA A 191 0.45 17.88 -9.11
N GLN A 192 -0.49 17.03 -9.50
CA GLN A 192 -1.70 17.47 -10.19
C GLN A 192 -2.44 18.52 -9.33
N PRO A 193 -3.26 19.42 -9.91
CA PRO A 193 -4.11 20.30 -9.12
C PRO A 193 -4.99 19.52 -8.15
N HIS A 194 -5.14 20.02 -6.92
CA HIS A 194 -6.02 19.40 -5.92
C HIS A 194 -7.49 19.52 -6.35
N THR A 195 -8.05 18.43 -6.86
CA THR A 195 -9.43 18.32 -7.30
C THR A 195 -10.03 17.06 -6.66
N PRO A 196 -10.62 17.17 -5.46
CA PRO A 196 -11.09 16.01 -4.67
C PRO A 196 -12.06 15.10 -5.43
N ASP A 197 -12.92 15.67 -6.29
CA ASP A 197 -13.94 14.92 -7.04
C ASP A 197 -13.44 14.36 -8.38
N ARG A 198 -12.16 14.56 -8.72
CA ARG A 198 -11.59 14.09 -9.98
C ARG A 198 -11.15 12.63 -9.83
N GLY A 199 -11.82 11.74 -10.54
CA GLY A 199 -11.29 10.41 -10.84
C GLY A 199 -10.25 10.44 -11.96
N TRP A 200 -9.51 9.35 -12.09
CA TRP A 200 -8.54 9.18 -13.17
C TRP A 200 -9.21 9.20 -14.55
N ASP A 201 -8.65 9.96 -15.47
CA ASP A 201 -9.16 10.14 -16.84
C ASP A 201 -8.46 9.23 -17.87
N GLY A 202 -7.62 8.29 -17.40
CA GLY A 202 -6.83 7.38 -18.24
C GLY A 202 -5.60 8.03 -18.86
N THR A 203 -5.33 9.31 -18.58
CA THR A 203 -4.12 9.98 -19.04
C THR A 203 -2.97 9.80 -18.04
N GLY A 204 -1.74 10.04 -18.47
CA GLY A 204 -0.60 10.09 -17.54
C GLY A 204 -0.58 11.33 -16.63
N ALA A 205 -1.59 12.21 -16.71
CA ALA A 205 -1.66 13.49 -15.99
C ALA A 205 -2.30 13.34 -14.60
N PHE A 206 -1.70 12.49 -13.77
CA PHE A 206 -2.19 12.14 -12.44
C PHE A 206 -1.10 12.24 -11.35
N GLY A 207 -1.55 12.28 -10.10
CA GLY A 207 -0.70 12.05 -8.94
C GLY A 207 0.33 13.14 -8.68
N ALA A 208 1.40 12.75 -8.01
CA ALA A 208 2.52 13.60 -7.64
C ALA A 208 3.84 12.95 -8.00
N ASN A 209 4.88 13.76 -8.23
CA ASN A 209 6.22 13.22 -8.39
C ASN A 209 6.83 12.85 -7.02
N LEU A 210 7.90 12.07 -7.02
CA LEU A 210 8.52 11.61 -5.77
C LEU A 210 9.03 12.78 -4.90
N ALA A 211 9.43 13.90 -5.51
CA ALA A 211 9.89 15.07 -4.77
C ALA A 211 8.75 15.75 -3.99
N ALA A 212 7.53 15.78 -4.52
CA ALA A 212 6.35 16.26 -3.80
C ALA A 212 6.02 15.37 -2.59
N LEU A 213 6.16 14.05 -2.74
CA LEU A 213 5.98 13.12 -1.63
C LEU A 213 7.05 13.31 -0.55
N ASP A 214 8.32 13.52 -0.90
CA ASP A 214 9.40 13.79 0.07
C ASP A 214 9.12 15.03 0.92
N VAL A 215 8.50 16.07 0.32
CA VAL A 215 8.14 17.30 1.03
C VAL A 215 7.11 17.00 2.13
N VAL A 216 6.05 16.25 1.82
CA VAL A 216 5.07 15.81 2.82
C VAL A 216 5.72 14.90 3.85
N ALA A 217 6.50 13.92 3.43
CA ALA A 217 7.20 12.98 4.29
C ALA A 217 8.05 13.69 5.34
N ALA A 218 8.89 14.64 4.92
CA ALA A 218 9.79 15.37 5.79
C ALA A 218 9.05 16.19 6.85
N ARG A 219 7.97 16.88 6.47
CA ARG A 219 7.12 17.62 7.43
C ARG A 219 6.49 16.72 8.48
N ARG A 220 6.17 15.49 8.07
CA ARG A 220 5.44 14.52 8.89
C ARG A 220 6.35 13.58 9.68
N GLY A 221 7.68 13.69 9.53
CA GLY A 221 8.66 12.85 10.24
C GLY A 221 8.82 11.46 9.64
N TYR A 222 8.83 11.38 8.31
CA TYR A 222 9.05 10.15 7.54
C TYR A 222 10.24 10.30 6.59
N ARG A 223 10.86 9.16 6.29
CA ARG A 223 11.95 9.06 5.32
C ARG A 223 11.59 8.04 4.26
N LEU A 224 11.91 8.38 3.02
CA LEU A 224 11.79 7.45 1.91
C LEU A 224 12.70 6.25 2.20
N ALA A 225 12.12 5.06 2.23
CA ALA A 225 12.80 3.78 2.45
C ALA A 225 13.01 3.01 1.14
N TYR A 226 12.06 3.09 0.21
CA TYR A 226 12.14 2.38 -1.06
C TYR A 226 11.20 2.98 -2.12
N THR A 227 11.47 2.68 -3.39
CA THR A 227 10.48 2.79 -4.47
C THR A 227 10.54 1.50 -5.28
N ASP A 228 9.39 0.96 -5.65
CA ASP A 228 9.32 -0.27 -6.41
C ASP A 228 10.06 -0.20 -7.77
N LEU A 229 10.37 -1.37 -8.36
CA LEU A 229 11.10 -1.49 -9.62
C LEU A 229 10.28 -0.97 -10.82
N SER A 230 8.96 -0.88 -10.68
CA SER A 230 8.01 -0.31 -11.64
C SER A 230 8.03 1.22 -11.65
N GLY A 231 8.41 1.85 -10.55
CA GLY A 231 8.33 3.29 -10.35
C GLY A 231 6.90 3.78 -10.10
N VAL A 232 6.08 3.00 -9.39
CA VAL A 232 4.66 3.31 -9.12
C VAL A 232 4.44 3.58 -7.63
N ASN A 233 4.97 2.71 -6.75
CA ASN A 233 4.79 2.85 -5.31
C ASN A 233 6.07 3.28 -4.58
N ALA A 234 5.92 4.24 -3.67
CA ALA A 234 6.97 4.69 -2.76
C ALA A 234 6.65 4.25 -1.33
N PHE A 235 7.68 3.83 -0.60
CA PHE A 235 7.61 3.34 0.77
C PHE A 235 8.29 4.36 1.67
N TYR A 236 7.55 4.92 2.61
CA TYR A 236 8.04 5.83 3.62
C TYR A 236 7.95 5.19 5.00
N VAL A 237 9.02 5.30 5.77
CA VAL A 237 9.11 4.76 7.13
C VAL A 237 9.28 5.92 8.10
N ARG A 238 8.57 5.84 9.22
CA ARG A 238 8.61 6.85 10.28
C ARG A 238 10.03 6.96 10.85
N GLU A 239 10.48 8.19 11.15
CA GLU A 239 11.86 8.48 11.55
C GLU A 239 12.35 7.63 12.72
N ASP A 240 11.50 7.39 13.71
CA ASP A 240 11.80 6.60 14.90
C ASP A 240 12.04 5.10 14.63
N CYS A 241 11.67 4.61 13.44
CA CYS A 241 11.90 3.25 12.99
C CYS A 241 13.13 3.14 12.07
N TRP A 242 13.76 4.26 11.70
CA TRP A 242 14.79 4.28 10.66
C TRP A 242 16.04 3.49 11.01
N ASP A 243 16.55 3.63 12.24
CA ASP A 243 17.77 2.95 12.68
C ASP A 243 17.62 1.43 12.64
N ALA A 244 16.42 0.91 12.91
CA ALA A 244 16.11 -0.51 12.83
C ALA A 244 15.98 -1.00 11.38
N LEU A 245 15.60 -0.13 10.45
CA LEU A 245 15.38 -0.47 9.03
C LEU A 245 16.70 -0.77 8.29
N GLN A 246 17.80 -0.11 8.66
CA GLN A 246 19.14 -0.35 8.12
C GLN A 246 19.18 -0.27 6.56
N VAL A 247 18.61 0.79 5.99
CA VAL A 247 18.67 1.10 4.55
C VAL A 247 19.58 2.30 4.32
N ASP A 248 20.57 2.13 3.44
CA ASP A 248 21.63 3.12 3.20
C ASP A 248 21.44 3.91 1.90
N ARG A 249 20.76 3.31 0.92
CA ARG A 249 20.51 3.94 -0.38
C ARG A 249 19.10 3.61 -0.85
N VAL A 250 18.35 4.65 -1.19
CA VAL A 250 17.04 4.49 -1.81
C VAL A 250 17.12 4.85 -3.28
N PRO A 251 16.95 3.88 -4.20
CA PRO A 251 16.81 4.17 -5.61
C PRO A 251 15.64 5.13 -5.82
N ARG A 252 15.85 6.20 -6.56
CA ARG A 252 14.77 7.06 -7.06
C ARG A 252 14.52 6.65 -8.50
N ARG A 253 13.41 5.97 -8.75
CA ARG A 253 13.13 5.31 -10.03
C ARG A 253 12.38 6.26 -10.96
N SER A 254 12.63 6.08 -12.26
CA SER A 254 11.82 6.63 -13.34
C SER A 254 10.82 5.59 -13.82
N GLN A 255 9.75 6.02 -14.49
CA GLN A 255 8.70 5.12 -14.96
C GLN A 255 9.26 3.98 -15.79
N ASN A 256 8.98 2.75 -15.35
CA ASN A 256 9.29 1.56 -16.13
C ASN A 256 8.08 1.17 -16.98
N TYR A 257 7.95 1.81 -18.15
CA TYR A 257 6.86 1.59 -19.10
C TYR A 257 6.71 0.12 -19.53
N GLY A 258 7.79 -0.66 -19.48
CA GLY A 258 7.76 -2.09 -19.80
C GLY A 258 7.08 -2.95 -18.73
N LEU A 259 7.15 -2.54 -17.45
CA LEU A 259 6.50 -3.22 -16.33
C LEU A 259 5.07 -2.72 -16.09
N THR A 260 4.81 -1.43 -16.29
CA THR A 260 3.50 -0.84 -15.96
C THR A 260 2.49 -0.87 -17.09
N GLY A 261 2.91 -1.20 -18.31
CA GLY A 261 2.03 -1.22 -19.49
C GLY A 261 1.56 0.16 -19.95
N ILE A 262 1.92 1.23 -19.22
CA ILE A 262 1.72 2.62 -19.63
C ILE A 262 2.58 2.87 -20.88
N ARG A 263 1.98 3.44 -21.92
CA ARG A 263 2.65 3.61 -23.23
C ARG A 263 3.04 5.05 -23.55
N GLN A 264 2.66 5.99 -22.70
CA GLN A 264 2.86 7.42 -22.96
C GLN A 264 3.37 8.09 -21.69
N ALA A 265 4.30 9.03 -21.86
CA ALA A 265 4.72 9.91 -20.78
C ALA A 265 3.52 10.75 -20.30
N PRO A 266 3.51 11.16 -19.02
CA PRO A 266 2.54 12.11 -18.49
C PRO A 266 2.39 13.34 -19.37
N ALA A 267 1.16 13.61 -19.84
CA ALA A 267 0.80 14.93 -20.30
C ALA A 267 0.68 15.86 -19.07
N ALA A 268 0.92 17.16 -19.24
CA ALA A 268 0.61 18.11 -18.18
C ALA A 268 -0.91 18.12 -17.92
N PRO A 269 -1.36 18.11 -16.66
CA PRO A 269 -2.77 18.19 -16.33
C PRO A 269 -3.36 19.55 -16.74
N ALA A 270 -4.68 19.62 -16.88
CA ALA A 270 -5.35 20.89 -17.08
C ALA A 270 -5.04 21.84 -15.91
N GLY A 271 -4.50 23.02 -16.20
CA GLY A 271 -4.02 23.95 -15.17
C GLY A 271 -2.56 23.76 -14.75
N GLY A 272 -1.83 22.82 -15.38
CA GLY A 272 -0.42 22.57 -15.15
C GLY A 272 -0.12 21.87 -13.83
N TRP A 273 1.14 21.51 -13.63
CA TRP A 273 1.62 20.92 -12.39
C TRP A 273 1.71 21.99 -11.28
N HIS A 274 1.20 21.67 -10.10
CA HIS A 274 1.13 22.59 -8.96
C HIS A 274 2.25 22.28 -7.96
N PRO A 275 3.01 23.29 -7.48
CA PRO A 275 4.03 23.07 -6.48
C PRO A 275 3.44 22.55 -5.17
N VAL A 276 4.03 21.48 -4.64
CA VAL A 276 3.79 21.02 -3.27
C VAL A 276 4.82 21.69 -2.37
N LYS A 277 4.32 22.52 -1.44
CA LYS A 277 5.14 23.29 -0.49
C LYS A 277 4.99 22.71 0.89
#